data_AF-A0A7D4TKT6-F1
#
_entry.id   AF-A0A7D4TKT6-F1
#
_cell.length_a   1.000
_cell.length_b   1.000
_cell.length_c   1.000
_cell.angle_alpha   90.00
_cell.angle_beta   90.00
_cell.angle_gamma   90.00
#
_symmetry.space_group_name_H-M   'P 1'
#
loop_
_entity.id
_entity.type
_entity.pdbx_description
1 polymer ?
#
loop_
_entity_poly.entity_id
_entity_poly.type
_entity_poly.pdbx_seq_one_letter_code
_entity_poly.pdbx_strand_id
1 'polypeptide(L)'
;MNPPDLSAFRAFQNSEGVIERLPAKLSKRLELARLLVNVFESDRSYAEPEVNDLLADYVLDFAFIRRTLIDLDLMSRDRYGHSYRRVAKAPE
;
A
#
# COMPACT_ATOMS: atom_id res chain seq x y z
N MET A 1 -2.49 4.60 13.23
CA MET A 1 -2.57 4.57 11.76
C MET A 1 -2.47 5.98 11.24
N ASN A 2 -1.64 6.21 10.23
CA ASN A 2 -1.54 7.51 9.57
C ASN A 2 -2.36 7.45 8.27
N PRO A 3 -3.49 8.15 8.16
CA PRO A 3 -4.34 8.06 6.98
C PRO A 3 -3.62 8.63 5.76
N PRO A 4 -3.54 7.89 4.64
CA PRO A 4 -2.90 8.36 3.42
C PRO A 4 -3.76 9.41 2.71
N ASP A 5 -3.13 10.42 2.11
CA ASP A 5 -3.85 11.39 1.26
C ASP A 5 -4.15 10.78 -0.12
N LEU A 6 -5.38 10.30 -0.31
CA LEU A 6 -5.87 9.72 -1.56
C LEU A 6 -6.71 10.70 -2.39
N SER A 7 -6.64 12.01 -2.11
CA SER A 7 -7.44 13.03 -2.80
C SER A 7 -7.26 13.02 -4.33
N ALA A 8 -6.05 12.73 -4.81
CA ALA A 8 -5.72 12.59 -6.23
C ALA A 8 -6.40 11.39 -6.93
N PHE A 9 -6.98 10.46 -6.16
CA PHE A 9 -7.62 9.24 -6.66
C PHE A 9 -9.13 9.18 -6.42
N ARG A 10 -9.76 10.30 -6.04
CA ARG A 10 -11.22 10.39 -5.81
C ARG A 10 -12.07 9.81 -6.94
N ALA A 11 -11.64 9.95 -8.20
CA ALA A 11 -12.35 9.40 -9.35
C ALA A 11 -12.41 7.85 -9.40
N PHE A 12 -11.59 7.18 -8.58
CA PHE A 12 -11.49 5.72 -8.48
C PHE A 12 -12.09 5.18 -7.17
N GLN A 13 -12.54 6.07 -6.28
CA GLN A 13 -13.12 5.72 -4.99
C GLN A 13 -14.61 5.39 -5.12
N ASN A 14 -15.08 4.45 -4.31
CA ASN A 14 -16.50 4.19 -4.10
C ASN A 14 -17.11 5.20 -3.10
N SER A 15 -18.38 5.00 -2.73
CA SER A 15 -19.08 5.83 -1.74
C SER A 15 -18.46 5.82 -0.33
N GLU A 16 -17.62 4.84 -0.02
CA GLU A 16 -16.93 4.69 1.27
C GLU A 16 -15.50 5.27 1.23
N GLY A 17 -15.04 5.78 0.08
CA GLY A 17 -13.68 6.30 -0.08
C GLY A 17 -12.63 5.23 -0.42
N VAL A 18 -13.05 3.97 -0.64
CA VAL A 18 -12.17 2.85 -1.00
C VAL A 18 -11.93 2.85 -2.50
N ILE A 19 -10.69 2.67 -2.93
CA ILE A 19 -10.30 2.54 -4.34
C ILE A 19 -10.84 1.21 -4.88
N GLU A 20 -11.95 1.28 -5.60
CA GLU A 20 -12.63 0.12 -6.18
C GLU A 20 -11.91 -0.36 -7.45
N ARG A 21 -11.31 0.57 -8.21
CA ARG A 21 -10.69 0.27 -9.50
C ARG A 21 -9.34 0.95 -9.64
N LEU A 22 -8.31 0.18 -10.00
CA LEU A 22 -6.97 0.74 -10.21
C LEU A 22 -6.93 1.60 -11.49
N PRO A 23 -6.17 2.72 -11.48
CA PRO A 23 -5.93 3.53 -12.67
C PRO A 23 -5.34 2.71 -13.83
N ALA A 24 -5.67 3.04 -15.08
CA ALA A 24 -5.10 2.35 -16.24
C ALA A 24 -3.58 2.60 -16.40
N LYS A 25 -3.12 3.80 -16.02
CA LYS A 25 -1.70 4.18 -16.13
C LYS A 25 -0.90 3.59 -14.98
N LEU A 26 0.19 2.88 -15.31
CA LEU A 26 1.11 2.32 -14.32
C LEU A 26 1.67 3.40 -13.38
N SER A 27 2.05 4.56 -13.89
CA SER A 27 2.56 5.68 -13.07
C SER A 27 1.61 6.07 -11.94
N LYS A 28 0.31 6.11 -12.21
CA LYS A 28 -0.73 6.39 -11.20
C LYS A 28 -0.87 5.26 -10.18
N ARG A 29 -0.68 4.00 -10.60
CA ARG A 29 -0.66 2.87 -9.67
C ARG A 29 0.55 2.91 -8.73
N LEU A 30 1.72 3.29 -9.23
CA LEU A 30 2.93 3.46 -8.42
C LEU A 30 2.77 4.62 -7.42
N GLU A 31 2.16 5.72 -7.86
CA GLU A 31 1.83 6.86 -6.99
C GLU A 31 0.86 6.44 -5.87
N LEU A 32 -0.17 5.66 -6.19
CA LEU A 32 -1.09 5.09 -5.18
C LEU A 32 -0.35 4.22 -4.17
N ALA A 33 0.52 3.32 -4.61
CA ALA A 33 1.32 2.48 -3.71
C ALA A 33 2.21 3.34 -2.78
N ARG A 34 2.86 4.38 -3.30
CA ARG A 34 3.67 5.32 -2.51
C ARG A 34 2.87 6.06 -1.44
N LEU A 35 1.60 6.33 -1.68
CA LEU A 35 0.72 6.94 -0.68
C LEU A 35 0.34 5.92 0.39
N LEU A 36 -0.06 4.71 -0.03
CA LEU A 36 -0.51 3.64 0.87
C LEU A 36 0.58 3.10 1.79
N VAL A 37 1.88 3.23 1.45
CA VAL A 37 2.96 2.88 2.39
C VAL A 37 2.88 3.64 3.72
N ASN A 38 2.26 4.83 3.73
CA ASN A 38 2.16 5.66 4.93
C ASN A 38 1.19 5.10 5.97
N VAL A 39 0.31 4.17 5.60
CA VAL A 39 -0.53 3.42 6.53
C VAL A 39 0.34 2.60 7.51
N PHE A 40 1.50 2.14 7.04
CA PHE A 40 2.42 1.31 7.81
C PHE A 40 3.43 2.15 8.60
N GLU A 41 3.62 1.76 9.86
CA GLU A 41 4.62 2.32 10.75
C GLU A 41 6.00 1.76 10.39
N SER A 42 7.04 2.61 10.41
CA SER A 42 8.41 2.22 10.07
C SER A 42 9.05 1.27 11.09
N ASP A 43 8.62 1.31 12.34
CA ASP A 43 9.22 0.53 13.44
C ASP A 43 8.43 -0.75 13.77
N ARG A 44 7.43 -1.10 12.95
CA ARG A 44 6.56 -2.25 13.18
C ARG A 44 6.70 -3.30 12.09
N SER A 45 6.63 -4.56 12.50
CA SER A 45 6.42 -5.69 11.60
C SER A 45 4.94 -6.08 11.59
N TYR A 46 4.44 -6.38 10.40
CA TYR A 46 3.06 -6.74 10.15
C TYR A 46 3.00 -8.15 9.58
N ALA A 47 2.03 -8.94 10.01
CA ALA A 47 1.77 -10.24 9.38
C ALA A 47 1.10 -10.05 8.01
N GLU A 48 1.16 -11.05 7.12
CA GLU A 48 0.47 -10.95 5.83
C GLU A 48 -1.04 -10.61 5.94
N PRO A 49 -1.82 -11.27 6.82
CA PRO A 49 -3.23 -10.93 6.99
C PRO A 49 -3.43 -9.49 7.45
N GLU A 50 -2.58 -9.01 8.36
CA GLU A 50 -2.63 -7.65 8.88
C GLU A 50 -2.33 -6.62 7.79
N VAL A 51 -1.37 -6.90 6.90
CA VAL A 51 -1.10 -6.06 5.73
C VAL A 51 -2.29 -6.00 4.79
N ASN A 52 -2.97 -7.13 4.58
CA ASN A 52 -4.15 -7.19 3.72
C ASN A 52 -5.28 -6.37 4.30
N ASP A 53 -5.58 -6.53 5.58
CA ASP A 53 -6.64 -5.80 6.26
C ASP A 53 -6.37 -4.29 6.22
N LEU A 54 -5.13 -3.87 6.52
CA LEU A 54 -4.73 -2.46 6.45
C LEU A 54 -4.87 -1.85 5.06
N LEU A 55 -4.62 -2.62 3.99
CA LEU A 55 -4.77 -2.15 2.62
C LEU A 55 -6.23 -2.20 2.15
N ALA A 56 -7.00 -3.20 2.59
CA ALA A 56 -8.39 -3.41 2.20
C ALA A 56 -9.29 -2.22 2.59
N ASP A 57 -8.94 -1.51 3.67
CA ASP A 57 -9.59 -0.26 4.08
C ASP A 57 -9.47 0.87 3.04
N TYR A 58 -8.54 0.78 2.09
CA TYR A 58 -8.26 1.82 1.11
C TYR A 58 -8.33 1.36 -0.34
N VAL A 59 -8.12 0.07 -0.63
CA VAL A 59 -8.05 -0.46 -2.00
C VAL A 59 -8.50 -1.91 -2.04
N LEU A 60 -9.40 -2.23 -2.99
CA LEU A 60 -9.87 -3.61 -3.17
C LEU A 60 -8.77 -4.52 -3.74
N ASP A 61 -7.93 -3.98 -4.62
CA ASP A 61 -6.78 -4.68 -5.19
C ASP A 61 -5.53 -4.52 -4.30
N PHE A 62 -5.67 -4.89 -3.03
CA PHE A 62 -4.58 -4.84 -2.05
C PHE A 62 -3.42 -5.76 -2.43
N ALA A 63 -3.67 -6.85 -3.15
CA ALA A 63 -2.64 -7.77 -3.62
C ALA A 63 -1.68 -7.10 -4.62
N PHE A 64 -2.22 -6.33 -5.59
CA PHE A 64 -1.40 -5.55 -6.50
C PHE A 64 -0.57 -4.50 -5.76
N ILE A 65 -1.18 -3.79 -4.81
CA ILE A 65 -0.47 -2.77 -4.02
C ILE A 65 0.62 -3.39 -3.15
N ARG A 66 0.33 -4.47 -2.43
CA ARG A 66 1.30 -5.20 -1.61
C ARG A 66 2.51 -5.62 -2.44
N ARG A 67 2.29 -6.17 -3.64
CA ARG A 67 3.38 -6.52 -4.56
C ARG A 67 4.17 -5.28 -5.01
N THR A 68 3.46 -4.21 -5.39
CA THR A 68 4.09 -2.96 -5.84
C THR A 68 4.94 -2.33 -4.73
N LEU A 69 4.51 -2.39 -3.48
CA LEU A 69 5.27 -1.90 -2.33
C LEU A 69 6.59 -2.64 -2.14
N ILE A 70 6.60 -3.96 -2.37
CA ILE A 70 7.83 -4.76 -2.37
C ILE A 70 8.69 -4.40 -3.60
N ASP A 71 8.10 -4.32 -4.79
CA ASP A 71 8.82 -4.01 -6.04
C ASP A 71 9.44 -2.60 -6.03
N LEU A 72 8.91 -1.68 -5.23
CA LEU A 72 9.42 -0.32 -5.03
C LEU A 72 10.39 -0.19 -3.85
N ASP A 73 10.78 -1.27 -3.18
CA ASP A 73 11.60 -1.26 -1.97
C ASP A 73 11.01 -0.39 -0.83
N LEU A 74 9.68 -0.18 -0.83
CA LEU A 74 8.97 0.58 0.20
C LEU A 74 8.59 -0.32 1.39
N MET A 75 8.36 -1.59 1.11
CA MET A 75 8.21 -2.64 2.11
C MET A 75 9.17 -3.78 1.80
N SER A 76 9.58 -4.46 2.86
CA SER A 76 10.32 -5.72 2.80
C SER A 76 9.43 -6.83 3.33
N ARG A 77 9.64 -8.05 2.82
CA ARG A 77 9.02 -9.27 3.35
C ARG A 77 10.10 -10.28 3.70
N ASP A 78 9.86 -11.10 4.70
CA ASP A 78 10.72 -12.24 5.00
C ASP A 78 10.66 -13.29 3.88
N ARG A 79 11.60 -14.23 3.90
CA ARG A 79 11.70 -15.31 2.90
C ARG A 79 10.42 -16.15 2.81
N TYR A 80 9.67 -16.26 3.90
CA TYR A 80 8.48 -17.09 3.99
C TYR A 80 7.17 -16.32 3.72
N GLY A 81 7.22 -14.99 3.58
CA GLY A 81 6.06 -14.14 3.35
C GLY A 81 5.15 -13.98 4.58
N HIS A 82 5.65 -14.30 5.77
CA HIS A 82 4.90 -14.18 7.03
C HIS A 82 5.05 -12.81 7.67
N SER A 83 6.15 -12.11 7.41
CA SER A 83 6.46 -10.84 8.07
C SER A 83 6.80 -9.78 7.05
N TYR A 84 6.08 -8.67 7.11
CA TYR A 84 6.27 -7.48 6.29
C TYR A 84 6.76 -6.33 7.18
N ARG A 85 7.66 -5.49 6.67
CA ARG A 85 8.16 -4.30 7.38
C ARG A 85 8.40 -3.17 6.40
N ARG A 86 7.98 -1.96 6.75
CA ARG A 86 8.30 -0.76 5.97
C ARG A 86 9.81 -0.51 5.99
N VAL A 87 10.39 -0.28 4.81
CA VAL A 87 11.82 0.00 4.70
C VAL A 87 12.07 1.43 5.19
N ALA A 88 12.98 1.59 6.14
CA ALA A 88 13.27 2.88 6.78
C ALA A 88 14.03 3.87 5.87
N LYS A 89 14.37 3.49 4.63
CA LYS A 89 15.20 4.28 3.73
C LYS A 89 14.51 4.47 2.39
N ALA A 90 14.19 5.72 2.04
CA ALA A 90 14.22 6.13 0.65
C ALA A 90 15.68 5.96 0.18
N PRO A 91 15.96 5.24 -0.92
CA PRO A 91 17.29 5.33 -1.51
C PRO A 91 17.53 6.79 -1.92
N GLU A 92 18.72 7.28 -1.58
CA GLU A 92 19.24 8.62 -1.88
C GLU A 92 19.13 9.00 -3.36
#